data_AF-A0A3M1KLB8-F1
#
_entry.id   AF-A0A3M1KLB8-F1
#
_cell.length_a   1.000
_cell.length_b   1.000
_cell.length_c   1.000
_cell.angle_alpha   90.00
_cell.angle_beta   90.00
_cell.angle_gamma   90.00
#
_symmetry.space_group_name_H-M   'P 1'
#
loop_
_entity.id
_entity.type
_entity.pdbx_description
1 polymer ?
#
loop_
_entity_poly.entity_id
_entity_poly.type
_entity_poly.pdbx_seq_one_letter_code
_entity_poly.pdbx_strand_id
1 'polypeptide(L)'
;MLPHEPVELSAPQRLVLNRLQDGIAPTPRPFAALAEEAGVSEQVIVDWICEWLDQGVLTRFGPMIHLDRAGGAVELCALAAPQDEYE
;
A
#
# COMPACT_ATOMS: atom_id res chain seq x y z
N MET A 1 2.45 0.86 -17.42
CA MET A 1 3.01 0.20 -16.22
C MET A 1 4.11 -0.72 -16.72
N LEU A 2 5.36 -0.46 -16.37
CA LEU A 2 6.44 -1.38 -16.73
C LEU A 2 6.18 -2.72 -16.02
N PRO A 3 6.46 -3.87 -16.65
CA PRO A 3 6.32 -5.16 -15.98
C PRO A 3 7.28 -5.19 -14.78
N HIS A 4 6.73 -5.35 -13.57
CA HIS A 4 7.53 -5.62 -12.38
C HIS A 4 7.85 -7.11 -12.35
N GLU A 5 9.11 -7.48 -12.11
CA GLU A 5 9.44 -8.87 -11.84
C GLU A 5 8.71 -9.33 -10.57
N PRO A 6 8.14 -10.54 -10.57
CA PRO A 6 7.45 -11.07 -9.41
C PRO A 6 8.40 -11.18 -8.22
N VAL A 7 8.02 -10.61 -7.10
CA VAL A 7 8.78 -10.69 -5.85
C VAL A 7 8.38 -11.96 -5.10
N GLU A 8 9.38 -12.78 -4.79
CA GLU A 8 9.21 -13.98 -3.97
C GLU A 8 9.12 -13.60 -2.48
N LEU A 9 8.00 -13.92 -1.86
CA LEU A 9 7.75 -13.66 -0.44
C LEU A 9 7.67 -14.97 0.33
N SER A 10 8.40 -15.03 1.46
CA SER A 10 8.24 -16.09 2.45
C SER A 10 6.82 -16.11 3.04
N ALA A 11 6.45 -17.20 3.72
CA ALA A 11 5.13 -17.31 4.34
C ALA A 11 4.84 -16.19 5.37
N PRO A 12 5.76 -15.82 6.28
CA PRO A 12 5.55 -14.69 7.19
C PRO A 12 5.41 -13.35 6.46
N GLN A 13 6.24 -13.10 5.45
CA GLN A 13 6.17 -11.89 4.63
C GLN A 13 4.82 -11.75 3.92
N ARG A 14 4.31 -12.85 3.36
CA ARG A 14 3.00 -12.86 2.70
C ARG A 14 1.85 -12.61 3.69
N LEU A 15 1.93 -13.17 4.89
CA LEU A 15 0.98 -12.89 5.96
C LEU A 15 0.98 -11.40 6.32
N VAL A 16 2.16 -10.82 6.54
CA VAL A 16 2.32 -9.41 6.87
C VAL A 16 1.78 -8.51 5.77
N LEU A 17 2.15 -8.76 4.51
CA LEU A 17 1.67 -7.97 3.38
C LEU A 17 0.14 -8.01 3.24
N ASN A 18 -0.48 -9.15 3.50
CA ASN A 18 -1.94 -9.26 3.50
C ASN A 18 -2.57 -8.46 4.63
N ARG A 19 -2.03 -8.53 5.85
CA ARG A 19 -2.55 -7.81 7.02
C ARG A 19 -2.44 -6.30 6.89
N LEU A 20 -1.36 -5.79 6.29
CA LEU A 20 -1.18 -4.35 6.10
C LEU A 20 -2.24 -3.72 5.19
N GLN A 21 -2.92 -4.50 4.34
CA GLN A 21 -4.00 -4.02 3.48
C GLN A 21 -5.30 -3.74 4.25
N ASP A 22 -5.53 -4.44 5.37
CA ASP A 22 -6.67 -4.20 6.26
C ASP A 22 -6.46 -2.95 7.14
N GLY A 23 -5.21 -2.49 7.25
CA GLY A 23 -4.79 -1.38 8.08
C GLY A 23 -4.06 -1.82 9.36
N ILE A 24 -3.67 -0.85 10.18
CA ILE A 24 -2.97 -1.06 11.44
C ILE A 24 -3.73 -0.40 12.59
N ALA A 25 -3.63 -0.99 13.78
CA ALA A 25 -4.26 -0.41 14.97
C ALA A 25 -3.51 0.87 15.41
N PRO A 26 -4.22 1.97 15.74
CA PRO A 26 -3.60 3.22 16.16
C PRO A 26 -3.18 3.14 17.64
N THR A 27 -2.12 2.40 17.92
CA THR A 27 -1.54 2.22 19.25
C THR A 27 -0.07 2.69 19.27
N PRO A 28 0.56 2.84 20.44
CA PRO A 28 1.99 3.17 20.51
C PRO A 28 2.92 2.14 19.87
N ARG A 29 2.46 0.90 19.69
CA ARG A 29 3.19 -0.19 19.04
C ARG A 29 2.30 -0.85 17.99
N PRO A 30 2.09 -0.18 16.84
CA PRO A 30 1.07 -0.57 15.87
C PRO A 30 1.38 -1.91 15.18
N PHE A 31 2.64 -2.35 15.19
CA PHE A 31 3.07 -3.60 14.56
C PHE A 31 3.16 -4.77 15.54
N ALA A 32 2.98 -4.55 16.86
CA ALA A 32 3.23 -5.57 17.88
C ALA A 32 2.40 -6.85 17.66
N ALA A 33 1.08 -6.70 17.48
CA ALA A 33 0.19 -7.83 17.26
C ALA A 33 0.49 -8.56 15.94
N LEU A 34 0.87 -7.81 14.90
CA LEU A 34 1.23 -8.37 13.60
C LEU A 34 2.56 -9.11 13.65
N ALA A 35 3.53 -8.58 14.38
CA ALA A 35 4.82 -9.20 14.61
C ALA A 35 4.68 -10.51 15.40
N GLU A 36 3.81 -10.53 16.41
CA GLU A 36 3.46 -11.74 17.16
C GLU A 36 2.79 -12.79 16.26
N GLU A 37 1.81 -12.41 15.43
CA GLU A 37 1.16 -13.30 14.46
C GLU A 37 2.15 -13.88 13.44
N ALA A 38 3.08 -13.05 12.95
CA ALA A 38 4.10 -13.44 11.99
C ALA A 38 5.30 -14.18 12.62
N GLY A 39 5.41 -14.24 13.96
CA GLY A 39 6.51 -14.87 14.67
C GLY A 39 7.85 -14.13 14.54
N VAL A 40 7.83 -12.80 14.37
CA VAL A 40 9.02 -11.96 14.21
C VAL A 40 9.01 -10.77 15.17
N SER A 41 10.08 -9.96 15.18
CA SER A 41 10.09 -8.70 15.93
C SER A 41 9.41 -7.58 15.15
N GLU A 42 8.94 -6.54 15.84
CA GLU A 42 8.40 -5.35 15.15
C GLU A 42 9.40 -4.67 14.22
N GLN A 43 10.69 -4.69 14.57
CA GLN A 43 11.72 -4.11 13.72
C GLN A 43 11.78 -4.81 12.36
N VAL A 44 11.65 -6.14 12.34
CA VAL A 44 11.62 -6.93 11.10
C VAL A 44 10.43 -6.55 10.22
N ILE A 45 9.26 -6.26 10.82
CA ILE A 45 8.09 -5.77 10.07
C ILE A 45 8.40 -4.42 9.41
N VAL A 46 9.00 -3.49 10.15
CA VAL A 46 9.38 -2.17 9.63
C VAL A 46 10.41 -2.30 8.51
N ASP A 47 11.41 -3.15 8.69
CA ASP A 47 12.47 -3.37 7.70
C ASP A 47 11.88 -3.92 6.39
N TRP A 48 10.98 -4.91 6.44
CA TRP A 48 10.28 -5.40 5.26
C TRP A 48 9.43 -4.33 4.57
N ILE A 49 8.71 -3.50 5.33
CA ILE A 49 7.91 -2.40 4.75
C ILE A 49 8.82 -1.43 3.99
N CYS A 50 9.95 -1.04 4.58
CA CYS A 50 10.93 -0.16 3.94
C CYS A 50 11.50 -0.79 2.66
N GLU A 51 11.94 -2.05 2.71
CA GLU A 51 12.47 -2.77 1.55
C GLU A 51 11.43 -2.87 0.42
N TRP A 52 10.17 -3.15 0.74
CA TRP A 52 9.09 -3.23 -0.25
C TRP A 52 8.74 -1.88 -0.86
N LEU A 53 8.87 -0.78 -0.12
CA LEU A 53 8.72 0.57 -0.68
C LEU A 53 9.86 0.88 -1.64
N ASP A 54 11.10 0.57 -1.26
CA ASP A 54 12.30 0.81 -2.10
C ASP A 54 12.27 -0.03 -3.39
N GLN A 55 11.77 -1.26 -3.32
CA GLN A 55 11.62 -2.17 -4.47
C GLN A 55 10.37 -1.89 -5.31
N GLY A 56 9.47 -1.01 -4.85
CA GLY A 56 8.21 -0.72 -5.52
C GLY A 56 7.16 -1.84 -5.43
N VAL A 57 7.35 -2.81 -4.53
CA VAL A 57 6.33 -3.81 -4.15
C VAL A 57 5.16 -3.11 -3.47
N LEU A 58 5.47 -2.18 -2.57
CA LEU A 58 4.55 -1.19 -2.05
C LEU A 58 4.82 0.14 -2.76
N THR A 59 3.79 0.79 -3.29
CA THR A 59 3.95 2.14 -3.88
C THR A 59 3.87 3.24 -2.83
N ARG A 60 3.20 2.96 -1.70
CA ARG A 60 3.00 3.88 -0.59
C ARG A 60 2.60 3.13 0.66
N PHE A 61 3.08 3.58 1.81
CA PHE A 61 2.58 3.19 3.13
C PHE A 61 2.13 4.45 3.89
N GLY A 62 0.84 4.55 4.23
CA GLY A 62 0.29 5.74 4.86
C GLY A 62 -1.24 5.78 4.85
N PRO A 63 -1.84 6.82 5.44
CA PRO A 63 -3.29 6.92 5.57
C PRO A 63 -3.97 6.99 4.20
N MET A 64 -5.10 6.28 4.07
CA MET A 64 -6.01 6.43 2.95
C MET A 64 -7.06 7.48 3.32
N ILE A 65 -7.01 8.64 2.66
CA ILE A 65 -7.95 9.73 2.90
C ILE A 65 -9.10 9.62 1.90
N HIS A 66 -10.31 9.55 2.44
CA HIS A 66 -11.55 9.56 1.66
C HIS A 66 -11.93 11.03 1.32
N LEU A 67 -11.64 11.44 0.08
CA LEU A 67 -11.85 12.82 -0.41
C LEU A 67 -13.32 13.25 -0.42
N ASP A 68 -14.24 12.32 -0.67
CA ASP A 68 -15.70 12.53 -0.58
C ASP A 68 -16.10 12.98 0.83
N ARG A 69 -15.51 12.38 1.87
CA ARG A 69 -15.74 12.76 3.27
C ARG A 69 -15.04 14.05 3.67
N ALA A 70 -14.08 14.51 2.86
CA ALA A 70 -13.40 15.79 3.03
C ALA A 70 -14.12 16.96 2.34
N GLY A 71 -15.34 16.74 1.81
CA GLY A 71 -16.14 17.75 1.12
C GLY A 71 -15.83 17.88 -0.37
N GLY A 72 -15.05 16.96 -0.93
CA GLY A 72 -14.83 16.86 -2.37
C GLY A 72 -15.89 15.99 -3.06
N ALA A 73 -15.91 16.04 -4.39
CA ALA A 73 -16.64 15.10 -5.23
C ALA A 73 -15.68 14.48 -6.24
N VAL A 74 -15.90 13.20 -6.56
CA VAL A 74 -15.18 12.52 -7.64
C VAL A 74 -16.20 12.23 -8.73
N GLU A 75 -15.99 12.80 -9.91
CA GLU A 75 -16.86 12.62 -11.08
C GLU A 75 -16.02 12.17 -12.26
N LEU A 76 -16.48 11.13 -12.96
CA LEU A 76 -15.88 10.69 -14.22
C LEU A 76 -16.48 11.51 -15.35
N CYS A 77 -15.69 12.40 -15.95
CA CYS A 77 -16.08 13.16 -17.13
C CYS A 77 -15.43 12.57 -18.38
N ALA A 78 -16.22 12.40 -19.45
CA ALA A 78 -15.72 12.01 -20.76
C ALA A 78 -16.11 13.07 -21.80
N LEU A 79 -15.21 13.33 -22.73
CA LEU A 79 -15.42 14.26 -23.83
C LEU A 79 -14.97 13.61 -25.14
N ALA A 80 -15.68 13.90 -26.23
CA ALA A 80 -15.27 13.51 -27.56
C ALA A 80 -14.32 14.58 -28.12
N ALA A 81 -13.01 14.38 -27.93
CA ALA A 81 -12.01 15.31 -28.46
C ALA A 81 -11.68 15.00 -29.92
N PRO A 82 -11.64 16.01 -30.81
CA PRO A 82 -11.19 15.86 -32.19
C PRO A 82 -9.75 15.38 -32.25
N GLN A 83 -9.46 14.46 -33.16
CA GLN A 83 -8.15 13.78 -33.24
C GLN A 83 -7.01 14.71 -33.73
N ASP A 84 -7.37 15.83 -34.35
CA ASP A 84 -6.50 16.89 -34.88
C ASP A 84 -6.09 17.95 -33.84
N GLU A 85 -6.63 17.92 -32.62
CA GLU A 85 -6.32 18.89 -31.54
C GLU A 85 -5.45 18.32 -30.41
N TYR A 86 -4.89 17.11 -30.56
CA TYR A 86 -4.24 16.32 -29.49
C TYR A 86 -2.70 16.49 -29.33
N GLU A 87 -2.06 17.50 -29.93
CA GLU A 87 -0.59 17.70 -29.78
C GLU A 87 -0.14 18.10 -28.37
#